data_AF-A0A8S0RAG4-F1
#
_entry.id   AF-A0A8S0RAG4-F1
#
_cell.length_a   1.000
_cell.length_b   1.000
_cell.length_c   1.000
_cell.angle_alpha   90.00
_cell.angle_beta   90.00
_cell.angle_gamma   90.00
#
_symmetry.space_group_name_H-M   'P 1'
#
loop_
_entity.id
_entity.type
_entity.pdbx_description
1 polymer ?
#
loop_
_entity_poly.entity_id
_entity_poly.type
_entity_poly.pdbx_seq_one_letter_code
_entity_poly.pdbx_strand_id
1 'polypeptide(L)'
;MENSDTFGSSTATPTWQYFLERMRHPSAADFVKAIKSFIVSFLNNTPDAERDSTAVQEFLGNMEAAFRSHSLWVGCSEEELENAGEGLEKYVLTKLFTRVFAAIPEDVEVDKQLHQKMALIQQFVRPENLDIKPTFQNETSWLVSKRINLK
;
A
#
# COMPACT_ATOMS: atom_id res chain seq x y z
N MET A 1 32.78 14.09 -18.28
CA MET A 1 31.56 13.35 -18.63
C MET A 1 30.64 13.51 -17.44
N GLU A 2 29.74 14.49 -17.54
CA GLU A 2 28.69 14.74 -16.55
C GLU A 2 27.69 13.59 -16.62
N ASN A 3 27.57 12.82 -15.55
CA ASN A 3 26.46 11.89 -15.40
C ASN A 3 25.27 12.67 -14.86
N SER A 4 24.26 12.82 -15.71
CA SER A 4 22.98 13.42 -15.44
C SER A 4 22.26 12.67 -14.31
N ASP A 5 22.15 13.31 -13.15
CA ASP A 5 21.17 12.97 -12.12
C ASP A 5 19.76 13.08 -12.72
N THR A 6 19.29 11.96 -13.27
CA THR A 6 17.96 11.82 -13.86
C THR A 6 17.08 11.06 -12.88
N PHE A 7 17.07 11.49 -11.62
CA PHE A 7 15.97 11.16 -10.72
C PHE A 7 14.84 12.12 -11.08
N GLY A 8 13.96 11.64 -11.96
CA GLY A 8 12.79 12.35 -12.41
C GLY A 8 12.05 12.93 -11.21
N SER A 9 12.09 14.26 -11.11
CA SER A 9 11.06 15.03 -10.44
C SER A 9 9.79 14.83 -11.25
N SER A 10 9.06 13.74 -10.99
CA SER A 10 7.73 13.55 -11.54
C SER A 10 6.86 14.71 -11.05
N THR A 11 6.58 15.65 -11.93
CA THR A 11 5.60 16.73 -11.75
C THR A 11 4.16 16.21 -11.76
N ALA A 12 3.95 14.93 -11.44
CA ALA A 12 2.63 14.38 -11.22
C ALA A 12 2.12 14.96 -9.90
N THR A 13 0.94 15.58 -9.93
CA THR A 13 0.18 15.85 -8.71
C THR A 13 0.20 14.56 -7.88
N PRO A 14 0.57 14.60 -6.57
CA PRO A 14 0.68 13.40 -5.77
C PRO A 14 -0.59 12.55 -5.97
N THR A 15 -0.43 11.28 -6.35
CA THR A 15 -1.52 10.32 -6.62
C THR A 15 -2.68 10.43 -5.62
N TRP A 16 -2.33 10.66 -4.35
CA TRP A 16 -3.26 10.92 -3.26
C TRP A 16 -4.07 12.23 -3.37
N GLN A 17 -3.44 13.35 -3.72
CA GLN A 17 -4.11 14.64 -3.89
C GLN A 17 -5.08 14.58 -5.07
N TYR A 18 -4.67 13.95 -6.18
CA TYR A 18 -5.53 13.73 -7.35
C TYR A 18 -6.81 12.96 -6.97
N PHE A 19 -6.67 11.85 -6.25
CA PHE A 19 -7.81 11.07 -5.75
C PHE A 19 -8.76 11.92 -4.89
N LEU A 20 -8.22 12.69 -3.92
CA LEU A 20 -9.04 13.53 -3.05
C LEU A 20 -9.78 14.62 -3.82
N GLU A 21 -9.15 15.24 -4.80
CA GLU A 21 -9.79 16.25 -5.65
C GLU A 21 -10.95 15.66 -6.45
N ARG A 22 -10.76 14.49 -7.06
CA ARG A 22 -11.83 13.77 -7.76
C ARG A 22 -12.99 13.42 -6.84
N MET A 23 -12.72 12.94 -5.63
CA MET A 23 -13.74 12.60 -4.63
C MET A 23 -14.48 13.82 -4.06
N ARG A 24 -13.96 15.04 -4.24
CA ARG A 24 -14.67 16.29 -3.86
C ARG A 24 -15.65 16.75 -4.93
N HIS A 25 -15.56 16.22 -6.16
CA HIS A 25 -16.46 16.61 -7.24
C HIS A 25 -17.89 16.12 -6.93
N PRO A 26 -18.94 16.95 -7.15
CA PRO A 26 -20.32 16.56 -6.80
C PRO A 26 -20.81 15.27 -7.46
N SER A 27 -20.38 14.97 -8.69
CA SER A 27 -20.73 13.71 -9.37
C SER A 27 -20.00 12.47 -8.83
N ALA A 28 -19.06 12.61 -7.90
CA ALA A 28 -18.46 11.49 -7.16
C ALA A 28 -19.19 11.20 -5.84
N ALA A 29 -20.28 11.92 -5.53
CA ALA A 29 -20.98 11.81 -4.23
C ALA A 29 -21.43 10.38 -3.90
N ASP A 30 -21.89 9.63 -4.91
CA ASP A 30 -22.30 8.23 -4.72
C ASP A 30 -21.12 7.32 -4.38
N PHE A 31 -19.94 7.56 -4.95
CA PHE A 31 -18.72 6.85 -4.57
C PHE A 31 -18.31 7.16 -3.13
N VAL A 32 -18.32 8.44 -2.75
CA VAL A 32 -18.02 8.84 -1.36
C VAL A 32 -18.98 8.18 -0.37
N LYS A 33 -20.26 8.10 -0.72
CA LYS A 33 -21.28 7.41 0.09
C LYS A 33 -21.01 5.90 0.16
N ALA A 34 -20.69 5.27 -0.96
CA ALA A 34 -20.37 3.84 -1.02
C ALA A 34 -19.14 3.50 -0.15
N ILE A 35 -18.05 4.28 -0.28
CA ILE A 35 -16.82 4.11 0.51
C ILE A 35 -17.11 4.24 2.01
N LYS A 36 -17.82 5.29 2.42
CA LYS A 36 -18.19 5.47 3.84
C LYS A 36 -19.07 4.35 4.35
N SER A 37 -20.04 3.91 3.55
CA SER A 37 -20.95 2.83 3.94
C SER A 37 -20.21 1.50 4.07
N PHE A 38 -19.28 1.21 3.17
CA PHE A 38 -18.41 0.05 3.26
C PHE A 38 -17.58 0.07 4.54
N ILE A 39 -16.88 1.18 4.83
CA ILE A 39 -16.07 1.31 6.05
C ILE A 39 -16.90 1.08 7.31
N VAL A 40 -18.08 1.72 7.42
CA VAL A 40 -18.95 1.56 8.58
C VAL A 40 -19.45 0.11 8.71
N SER A 41 -19.92 -0.49 7.61
CA SER A 41 -20.38 -1.88 7.59
C SER A 41 -19.25 -2.85 8.00
N PHE A 42 -18.06 -2.66 7.44
CA PHE A 42 -16.88 -3.46 7.71
C PHE A 42 -16.49 -3.43 9.19
N LEU A 43 -16.44 -2.24 9.79
CA LEU A 43 -16.07 -2.08 11.21
C LEU A 43 -17.12 -2.64 12.18
N ASN A 44 -18.37 -2.77 11.74
CA ASN A 44 -19.45 -3.37 12.53
C ASN A 44 -19.48 -4.91 12.44
N ASN A 45 -18.79 -5.49 11.45
CA ASN A 45 -18.71 -6.95 11.30
C ASN A 45 -17.72 -7.55 12.30
N THR A 46 -17.94 -8.81 12.65
CA THR A 46 -17.01 -9.57 13.49
C THR A 46 -15.65 -9.73 12.81
N PRO A 47 -14.54 -9.33 13.46
CA PRO A 47 -13.39 -10.20 13.68
C PRO A 47 -12.91 -11.29 12.71
N ASP A 48 -12.60 -11.11 11.41
CA ASP A 48 -12.11 -12.27 10.61
C ASP A 48 -11.19 -11.91 9.44
N ALA A 49 -9.90 -12.28 9.53
CA ALA A 49 -8.86 -11.85 8.57
C ALA A 49 -9.11 -12.30 7.12
N GLU A 50 -9.56 -13.53 6.89
CA GLU A 50 -9.79 -14.06 5.54
C GLU A 50 -11.01 -13.42 4.89
N ARG A 51 -12.10 -13.31 5.66
CA ARG A 51 -13.32 -12.64 5.21
C ARG A 51 -13.10 -11.14 4.99
N ASP A 52 -12.36 -10.50 5.88
CA ASP A 52 -12.00 -9.09 5.79
C ASP A 52 -11.17 -8.82 4.55
N SER A 53 -10.15 -9.65 4.29
CA SER A 53 -9.32 -9.58 3.09
C SER A 53 -10.17 -9.73 1.83
N THR A 54 -11.02 -10.75 1.78
CA THR A 54 -11.93 -10.99 0.65
C THR A 54 -12.86 -9.80 0.41
N ALA A 55 -13.45 -9.26 1.48
CA ALA A 55 -14.38 -8.13 1.38
C ALA A 55 -13.69 -6.84 0.90
N VAL A 56 -12.45 -6.57 1.33
CA VAL A 56 -11.67 -5.42 0.85
C VAL A 56 -11.32 -5.60 -0.63
N GLN A 57 -10.83 -6.77 -1.04
CA GLN A 57 -10.45 -7.05 -2.43
C GLN A 57 -11.65 -6.92 -3.37
N GLU A 58 -12.80 -7.50 -3.00
CA GLU A 58 -14.04 -7.39 -3.76
C GLU A 58 -14.51 -5.93 -3.86
N PHE A 59 -14.46 -5.18 -2.76
CA PHE A 59 -14.84 -3.77 -2.76
C PHE A 59 -13.95 -2.91 -3.66
N LEU A 60 -12.62 -3.07 -3.57
CA LEU A 60 -11.66 -2.33 -4.41
C LEU A 60 -11.85 -2.67 -5.89
N GLY A 61 -11.92 -3.95 -6.25
CA GLY A 61 -12.12 -4.38 -7.63
C GLY A 61 -13.43 -3.88 -8.24
N ASN A 62 -14.53 -3.94 -7.48
CA ASN A 62 -15.82 -3.38 -7.91
C ASN A 62 -15.74 -1.86 -8.11
N MET A 63 -15.02 -1.17 -7.23
CA MET A 63 -14.87 0.28 -7.34
C MET A 63 -13.99 0.71 -8.51
N GLU A 64 -12.90 0.01 -8.79
CA GLU A 64 -12.08 0.28 -9.96
C GLU A 64 -12.85 0.07 -11.26
N ALA A 65 -13.64 -1.01 -11.36
CA ALA A 65 -14.52 -1.24 -12.50
C ALA A 65 -15.57 -0.11 -12.64
N ALA A 66 -16.09 0.39 -11.52
CA ALA A 66 -17.00 1.52 -11.51
C ALA A 66 -16.32 2.84 -11.93
N PHE A 67 -15.08 3.10 -11.52
CA PHE A 67 -14.31 4.26 -12.00
C PHE A 67 -14.16 4.23 -13.51
N ARG A 68 -13.73 3.09 -14.08
CA ARG A 68 -13.53 2.94 -15.53
C ARG A 68 -14.80 3.18 -16.36
N SER A 69 -15.97 2.91 -15.80
CA SER A 69 -17.26 3.08 -16.48
C SER A 69 -17.96 4.41 -16.21
N HIS A 70 -17.43 5.24 -15.29
CA HIS A 70 -18.08 6.46 -14.85
C HIS A 70 -17.72 7.68 -15.71
N SER A 71 -18.70 8.56 -15.94
CA SER A 71 -18.54 9.76 -16.78
C SER A 71 -17.41 10.70 -16.33
N LEU A 72 -17.10 10.73 -15.03
CA LEU A 72 -15.99 11.50 -14.46
C LEU A 72 -14.60 11.07 -14.94
N TRP A 73 -14.45 9.81 -15.34
CA TRP A 73 -13.18 9.22 -15.77
C TRP A 73 -13.15 8.93 -17.27
N VAL A 74 -14.17 9.36 -18.01
CA VAL A 74 -14.17 9.29 -19.48
C VAL A 74 -12.99 10.10 -20.02
N GLY A 75 -12.12 9.45 -20.79
CA GLY A 75 -10.95 10.07 -21.39
C GLY A 75 -9.74 10.22 -20.46
N CYS A 76 -9.79 9.71 -19.23
CA CYS A 76 -8.60 9.58 -18.39
C CYS A 76 -7.68 8.49 -18.92
N SER A 77 -6.37 8.62 -18.67
CA SER A 77 -5.40 7.57 -19.00
C SER A 77 -5.52 6.37 -18.06
N GLU A 78 -4.95 5.22 -18.44
CA GLU A 78 -4.89 4.06 -17.53
C GLU A 78 -4.10 4.40 -16.26
N GLU A 79 -3.02 5.19 -16.37
CA GLU A 79 -2.25 5.67 -15.23
C GLU A 79 -3.10 6.52 -14.26
N GLU A 80 -3.99 7.38 -14.77
CA GLU A 80 -4.91 8.16 -13.92
C GLU A 80 -5.96 7.28 -13.21
N LEU A 81 -6.38 6.19 -13.85
CA LEU A 81 -7.29 5.21 -13.27
C LEU A 81 -6.59 4.37 -12.20
N GLU A 82 -5.37 3.90 -12.45
CA GLU A 82 -4.52 3.21 -11.48
C GLU A 82 -4.25 4.11 -10.26
N ASN A 83 -3.88 5.37 -10.50
CA ASN A 83 -3.70 6.38 -9.44
C ASN A 83 -4.96 6.59 -8.58
N ALA A 84 -6.15 6.55 -9.20
CA ALA A 84 -7.41 6.62 -8.46
C ALA A 84 -7.68 5.35 -7.63
N GLY A 85 -7.31 4.17 -8.14
CA GLY A 85 -7.34 2.90 -7.43
C GLY A 85 -6.41 2.90 -6.20
N GLU A 86 -5.16 3.31 -6.37
CA GLU A 86 -4.19 3.46 -5.27
C GLU A 86 -4.69 4.46 -4.21
N GLY A 87 -5.27 5.58 -4.65
CA GLY A 87 -5.87 6.56 -3.76
C GLY A 87 -7.03 5.98 -2.96
N LEU A 88 -7.88 5.17 -3.58
CA LEU A 88 -8.98 4.47 -2.91
C LEU A 88 -8.45 3.46 -1.87
N GLU A 89 -7.52 2.61 -2.28
CA GLU A 89 -6.89 1.62 -1.40
C GLU A 89 -6.27 2.31 -0.19
N LYS A 90 -5.47 3.35 -0.43
CA LYS A 90 -4.87 4.16 0.63
C LYS A 90 -5.92 4.73 1.58
N TYR A 91 -7.01 5.30 1.06
CA TYR A 91 -8.07 5.87 1.89
C TYR A 91 -8.73 4.80 2.77
N VAL A 92 -9.14 3.69 2.16
CA VAL A 92 -9.86 2.60 2.84
C VAL A 92 -8.95 1.93 3.86
N LEU A 93 -7.77 1.47 3.48
CA LEU A 93 -6.85 0.78 4.38
C LEU A 93 -6.36 1.67 5.52
N THR A 94 -6.19 2.98 5.31
CA THR A 94 -5.89 3.92 6.40
C THR A 94 -7.00 3.93 7.46
N LYS A 95 -8.27 3.81 7.05
CA LYS A 95 -9.42 3.78 7.96
C LYS A 95 -9.60 2.44 8.65
N LEU A 96 -9.22 1.36 7.97
CA LEU A 96 -9.35 -0.01 8.48
C LEU A 96 -8.09 -0.49 9.22
N PHE A 97 -6.99 0.28 9.20
CA PHE A 97 -5.67 -0.15 9.67
C PHE A 97 -5.70 -0.81 11.05
N THR A 98 -6.31 -0.17 12.05
CA THR A 98 -6.37 -0.70 13.42
C THR A 98 -7.19 -1.98 13.56
N ARG A 99 -8.01 -2.31 12.55
CA ARG A 99 -8.88 -3.49 12.50
C ARG A 99 -8.24 -4.65 11.74
N VAL A 100 -7.33 -4.40 10.81
CA VAL A 100 -6.79 -5.41 9.89
C VAL A 100 -5.28 -5.62 10.01
N PHE A 101 -4.54 -4.69 10.63
CA PHE A 101 -3.09 -4.82 10.80
C PHE A 101 -2.76 -5.33 12.21
N ALA A 102 -2.05 -6.47 12.29
CA ALA A 102 -1.64 -7.12 13.55
C ALA A 102 -2.77 -7.20 14.58
N ALA A 103 -4.01 -7.45 14.10
CA ALA A 103 -5.22 -7.36 14.92
C ALA A 103 -5.42 -8.59 15.81
N ILE A 104 -4.79 -9.71 15.48
CA ILE A 104 -4.85 -10.95 16.26
C ILE A 104 -3.58 -11.12 17.12
N PRO A 105 -3.69 -11.58 18.37
CA PRO A 105 -2.54 -11.75 19.26
C PRO A 105 -1.47 -12.72 18.74
N GLU A 106 -1.87 -13.70 17.92
CA GLU A 106 -0.94 -14.66 17.31
C GLU A 106 0.05 -13.97 16.37
N ASP A 107 -0.42 -13.07 15.50
CA ASP A 107 0.43 -12.28 14.59
C ASP A 107 1.46 -11.47 15.38
N VAL A 108 1.03 -10.84 16.48
CA VAL A 108 1.91 -10.02 17.34
C VAL A 108 3.03 -10.86 17.96
N GLU A 109 2.73 -12.09 18.37
CA GLU A 109 3.72 -12.99 18.95
C GLU A 109 4.68 -13.52 17.87
N VAL A 110 4.18 -13.84 16.66
CA VAL A 110 5.01 -14.22 15.51
C VAL A 110 5.97 -13.08 15.14
N ASP A 111 5.48 -11.84 15.07
CA ASP A 111 6.29 -10.65 14.80
C ASP A 111 7.39 -10.46 15.84
N LYS A 112 7.07 -10.65 17.11
CA LYS A 112 8.04 -10.56 18.21
C LYS A 112 9.12 -11.63 18.12
N GLN A 113 8.74 -12.88 17.83
CA GLN A 113 9.70 -13.98 17.66
C GLN A 113 10.61 -13.74 16.46
N LEU A 114 10.04 -13.28 15.34
CA LEU A 114 10.80 -12.92 14.15
C LEU A 114 11.79 -11.79 14.45
N HIS A 115 11.33 -10.73 15.13
CA HIS A 115 12.18 -9.60 15.52
C HIS A 115 13.35 -10.05 16.40
N GLN A 116 13.10 -10.87 17.42
CA GLN A 116 14.14 -11.41 18.30
C GLN A 116 15.15 -12.27 17.54
N LYS A 117 14.67 -13.14 16.66
CA LYS A 117 15.53 -14.01 15.83
C LYS A 117 16.41 -13.17 14.91
N MET A 118 15.83 -12.19 14.22
CA MET A 118 16.58 -11.26 13.36
C MET A 118 17.60 -10.46 14.16
N ALA A 119 17.24 -9.98 15.36
CA ALA A 119 18.13 -9.18 16.21
C ALA A 119 19.40 -9.94 16.65
N LEU A 120 19.30 -11.26 16.80
CA LEU A 120 20.45 -12.13 17.11
C LEU A 120 21.25 -12.47 15.86
N ILE A 121 20.58 -12.94 14.80
CA ILE A 121 21.24 -13.41 13.58
C ILE A 121 21.99 -12.27 12.87
N GLN A 122 21.44 -11.05 12.86
CA GLN A 122 22.06 -9.90 12.19
C GLN A 122 23.46 -9.55 12.72
N GLN A 123 23.82 -10.02 13.93
CA GLN A 123 25.10 -9.71 14.56
C GLN A 123 26.26 -10.51 13.95
N PHE A 124 25.98 -11.65 13.32
CA PHE A 124 27.02 -12.57 12.85
C PHE A 124 26.79 -13.14 11.45
N VAL A 125 25.60 -12.98 10.88
CA VAL A 125 25.31 -13.43 9.51
C VAL A 125 26.22 -12.73 8.50
N ARG A 126 26.78 -13.50 7.57
CA ARG A 126 27.64 -13.02 6.49
C ARG A 126 27.02 -13.35 5.13
N PRO A 127 27.34 -12.59 4.06
CA PRO A 127 26.82 -12.85 2.72
C PRO A 127 27.03 -14.30 2.25
N GLU A 128 28.17 -14.89 2.58
CA GLU A 128 28.50 -16.28 2.27
C GLU A 128 27.60 -17.32 2.97
N ASN A 129 26.96 -16.97 4.09
CA ASN A 129 25.99 -17.87 4.74
C ASN A 129 24.66 -17.96 3.96
N LEU A 130 24.44 -17.06 3.00
CA LEU A 130 23.26 -16.96 2.15
C LEU A 130 23.61 -17.13 0.66
N ASP A 131 24.75 -17.75 0.36
CA ASP A 131 25.24 -18.01 -1.01
C ASP A 131 25.47 -16.75 -1.88
N ILE A 132 25.68 -15.59 -1.25
CA ILE A 132 25.95 -14.34 -1.97
C ILE A 132 27.42 -14.31 -2.40
N LYS A 133 27.66 -14.53 -3.71
CA LYS A 133 28.99 -14.53 -4.31
C LYS A 133 29.69 -13.17 -4.18
N PRO A 134 31.03 -13.13 -4.05
CA PRO A 134 31.80 -11.89 -3.94
C PRO A 134 31.51 -10.86 -5.05
N THR A 135 31.24 -11.32 -6.28
CA THR A 135 30.90 -10.47 -7.43
C THR A 135 29.59 -9.70 -7.26
N PHE A 136 28.72 -10.13 -6.36
CA PHE A 136 27.44 -9.48 -6.05
C PHE A 136 27.46 -8.77 -4.69
N GLN A 137 28.58 -8.77 -3.97
CA GLN A 137 28.65 -8.11 -2.67
C GLN A 137 28.74 -6.59 -2.84
N ASN A 138 28.03 -5.88 -1.96
CA ASN A 138 28.05 -4.43 -1.90
C ASN A 138 28.77 -3.97 -0.63
N GLU A 139 29.71 -3.03 -0.76
CA GLU A 139 30.52 -2.53 0.36
C GLU A 139 29.68 -1.89 1.47
N THR A 140 28.55 -1.27 1.12
CA THR A 140 27.64 -0.65 2.10
C THR A 140 26.57 -1.60 2.63
N SER A 141 26.64 -2.89 2.27
CA SER A 141 25.62 -3.89 2.62
C SER A 141 24.19 -3.44 2.29
N TRP A 142 24.02 -2.77 1.13
CA TRP A 142 22.74 -2.22 0.65
C TRP A 142 22.04 -1.33 1.68
N LEU A 143 22.79 -0.46 2.36
CA LEU A 143 22.26 0.43 3.41
C LEU A 143 21.06 1.27 2.95
N VAL A 144 21.03 1.68 1.69
CA VAL A 144 19.90 2.42 1.09
C VAL A 144 18.63 1.56 1.14
N SER A 145 18.71 0.29 0.75
CA SER A 145 17.57 -0.64 0.76
C SER A 145 17.03 -0.89 2.18
N LYS A 146 17.91 -0.84 3.20
CA LYS A 146 17.51 -0.99 4.61
C LYS A 146 16.71 0.21 5.14
N ARG A 147 16.85 1.39 4.53
CA ARG A 147 16.25 2.65 5.01
C ARG A 147 14.86 2.95 4.45
N ILE A 148 14.37 2.19 3.46
CA ILE A 148 13.14 2.52 2.72
C ILE A 148 11.85 2.34 3.57
N ASN A 149 11.92 1.83 4.80
CA ASN A 149 10.72 1.35 5.52
C ASN A 149 10.16 2.21 6.67
N LEU A 150 10.32 3.53 6.67
CA LEU A 150 9.54 4.43 7.55
C LEU A 150 9.39 5.83 6.93
N LYS A 151 8.33 6.05 6.15
CA LYS A 151 7.76 7.38 5.90
C LYS A 151 6.25 7.32 6.07
#